data_AF-A0A177STR2-F1
#
_entry.id   AF-A0A177STR2-F1
#
_cell.length_a   1.000
_cell.length_b   1.000
_cell.length_c   1.000
_cell.angle_alpha   90.00
_cell.angle_beta   90.00
_cell.angle_gamma   90.00
#
_symmetry.space_group_name_H-M   'P 1'
#
loop_
_entity.id
_entity.type
_entity.pdbx_description
1 polymer ?
#
loop_
_entity_poly.entity_id
_entity_poly.type
_entity_poly.pdbx_seq_one_letter_code
_entity_poly.pdbx_strand_id
1 'polypeptide(L)'
;MRNFMNNSDFSAALKELGIDPLKAAAASVSELYRLPQARLDEIKTSLIVEAFRFHYRNNAYYRQACESKGIDEHSIATYEDLIRIPLVPIAKFKSASSHELLSKPLARIEHEMRSTGTSGIPSISRRCHETVDVAVVAIYAMYREFLGISKGAGLYICPSTEEIPEMGMIKALNMLAGLLDTHEFMVKEERFVPEQAIARLKGWENQFTRHIIGPPFLIHRLLQFLKQTGQRLQLDRGSRVITLGGWKRFTGQMISRREFNLMCQEYLGIDPGSVRDIYALVESNVMAIDDEHQVKHVSPYVHFTVRDMNDLSREVAPGEKGVLGILDPLALATPGMILTEDIVILLPGESPSGRSGQRMEYVMRAPSSLEFGCCAVNLEKTMDGQTSDATPVCPIAS
;
A
#
# COMPACT_ATOMS: atom_id res chain seq x y z
N MET A 1 34.32 18.00 14.49
CA MET A 1 33.68 17.54 13.24
C MET A 1 33.47 16.04 13.36
N ARG A 2 32.23 15.58 13.55
CA ARG A 2 31.91 14.14 13.55
C ARG A 2 31.85 13.69 12.09
N ASN A 3 32.65 12.69 11.74
CA ASN A 3 32.63 12.06 10.43
C ASN A 3 31.22 11.54 10.12
N PHE A 4 30.68 11.95 8.98
CA PHE A 4 29.49 11.37 8.40
C PHE A 4 29.81 9.93 7.99
N MET A 5 29.04 8.98 8.53
CA MET A 5 29.12 7.55 8.25
C MET A 5 28.69 7.30 6.80
N ASN A 6 29.49 6.56 6.02
CA ASN A 6 29.17 6.17 4.65
C ASN A 6 27.89 5.30 4.58
N ASN A 7 27.23 5.23 3.41
CA ASN A 7 26.01 4.46 3.12
C ASN A 7 26.02 2.98 3.58
N SER A 8 27.19 2.39 3.79
CA SER A 8 27.36 0.99 4.21
C SER A 8 27.13 0.74 5.71
N ASP A 9 26.94 1.79 6.52
CA ASP A 9 27.19 1.69 7.95
C ASP A 9 25.95 1.38 8.82
N PHE A 10 24.72 1.74 8.39
CA PHE A 10 23.51 1.49 9.21
C PHE A 10 23.22 -0.02 9.35
N SER A 11 23.00 -0.70 8.22
CA SER A 11 22.63 -2.11 8.23
C SER A 11 23.78 -3.00 8.74
N ALA A 12 25.03 -2.63 8.44
CA ALA A 12 26.21 -3.33 8.96
C ALA A 12 26.34 -3.18 10.48
N ALA A 13 26.26 -1.96 11.01
CA ALA A 13 26.37 -1.71 12.45
C ALA A 13 25.28 -2.43 13.25
N LEU A 14 24.03 -2.46 12.77
CA LEU A 14 22.96 -3.22 13.44
C LEU A 14 23.22 -4.73 13.40
N LYS A 15 23.70 -5.26 12.27
CA LYS A 15 24.05 -6.69 12.15
C LYS A 15 25.21 -7.07 13.07
N GLU A 16 26.22 -6.22 13.25
CA GLU A 16 27.31 -6.45 14.22
C GLU A 16 26.80 -6.57 15.66
N LEU A 17 25.70 -5.87 15.98
CA LEU A 17 25.00 -5.96 17.26
C LEU A 17 24.01 -7.13 17.33
N GLY A 18 23.85 -7.94 16.27
CA GLY A 18 22.89 -9.03 16.20
C GLY A 18 21.43 -8.57 16.00
N ILE A 19 21.23 -7.33 15.55
CA ILE A 19 19.91 -6.72 15.33
C ILE A 19 19.59 -6.76 13.83
N ASP A 20 18.38 -7.23 13.50
CA ASP A 20 17.86 -7.19 12.13
C ASP A 20 17.53 -5.73 11.72
N PRO A 21 18.19 -5.18 10.68
CA PRO A 21 17.97 -3.80 10.27
C PRO A 21 16.56 -3.49 9.78
N LEU A 22 15.89 -4.44 9.12
CA LEU A 22 14.50 -4.26 8.65
C LEU A 22 13.54 -4.21 9.82
N LYS A 23 13.68 -5.13 10.79
CA LYS A 23 12.85 -5.12 12.01
C LYS A 23 13.10 -3.86 12.83
N ALA A 24 14.35 -3.40 12.95
CA ALA A 24 14.68 -2.17 13.64
C ALA A 24 14.04 -0.94 12.97
N ALA A 25 14.14 -0.82 11.65
CA ALA A 25 13.52 0.26 10.90
C ALA A 25 11.98 0.24 10.98
N ALA A 26 11.38 -0.95 10.82
CA ALA A 26 9.93 -1.14 10.92
C ALA A 26 9.38 -0.78 12.32
N ALA A 27 10.15 -1.03 13.38
CA ALA A 27 9.76 -0.68 14.75
C ALA A 27 9.98 0.80 15.10
N SER A 28 10.80 1.53 14.32
CA SER A 28 11.27 2.89 14.64
C SER A 28 10.67 3.96 13.71
N VAL A 29 9.44 3.75 13.23
CA VAL A 29 8.78 4.65 12.25
C VAL A 29 8.78 6.11 12.71
N SER A 30 8.44 6.34 13.97
CA SER A 30 8.33 7.69 14.53
C SER A 30 9.69 8.40 14.57
N GLU A 31 10.74 7.70 14.96
CA GLU A 31 12.12 8.17 14.99
C GLU A 31 12.63 8.46 13.58
N LEU A 32 12.34 7.57 12.62
CA LEU A 32 12.75 7.74 11.23
C LEU A 32 12.15 9.00 10.60
N TYR A 33 10.88 9.31 10.85
CA TYR A 33 10.24 10.54 10.36
C TYR A 33 10.78 11.84 11.00
N ARG A 34 11.50 11.74 12.12
CA ARG A 34 12.15 12.89 12.77
C ARG A 34 13.58 13.11 12.30
N LEU A 35 14.14 12.20 11.51
CA LEU A 35 15.49 12.35 10.97
C LEU A 35 15.50 13.41 9.86
N PRO A 36 16.63 14.10 9.65
CA PRO A 36 16.87 14.87 8.43
C PRO A 36 16.68 13.99 7.18
N GLN A 37 16.11 14.57 6.12
CA GLN A 37 15.76 13.85 4.88
C GLN A 37 16.93 13.02 4.33
N ALA A 38 18.12 13.61 4.23
CA ALA A 38 19.32 12.92 3.74
C ALA A 38 19.65 11.65 4.55
N ARG A 39 19.54 11.70 5.88
CA ARG A 39 19.82 10.54 6.73
C ARG A 39 18.75 9.46 6.60
N LEU A 40 17.49 9.86 6.44
CA LEU A 40 16.41 8.91 6.15
C LEU A 40 16.64 8.20 4.81
N ASP A 41 17.05 8.95 3.78
CA ASP A 41 17.34 8.41 2.46
C ASP A 41 18.54 7.44 2.46
N GLU A 42 19.57 7.69 3.27
CA GLU A 42 20.70 6.76 3.47
C GLU A 42 20.22 5.42 4.07
N ILE A 43 19.42 5.47 5.15
CA ILE A 43 18.89 4.27 5.82
C ILE A 43 18.01 3.48 4.85
N LYS A 44 17.05 4.16 4.21
CA LYS A 44 16.12 3.57 3.24
C LYS A 44 16.86 2.93 2.06
N THR A 45 17.86 3.61 1.49
CA THR A 45 18.71 3.08 0.41
C THR A 45 19.39 1.79 0.84
N SER A 46 19.98 1.77 2.05
CA SER A 46 20.66 0.58 2.57
C SER A 46 19.73 -0.64 2.61
N LEU A 47 18.51 -0.47 3.13
CA LEU A 47 17.51 -1.54 3.21
C LEU A 47 17.06 -2.02 1.82
N ILE A 48 16.81 -1.09 0.89
CA ILE A 48 16.37 -1.41 -0.47
C ILE A 48 17.46 -2.13 -1.26
N VAL A 49 18.72 -1.71 -1.14
CA VAL A 49 19.86 -2.37 -1.81
C VAL A 49 20.04 -3.80 -1.31
N GLU A 50 19.88 -4.04 -0.01
CA GLU A 50 19.92 -5.40 0.54
C GLU A 50 18.78 -6.28 0.01
N ALA A 51 17.55 -5.75 -0.01
CA ALA A 51 16.40 -6.46 -0.58
C ALA A 51 16.61 -6.76 -2.08
N PHE A 52 17.12 -5.79 -2.85
CA PHE A 52 17.49 -5.97 -4.26
C PHE A 52 18.46 -7.11 -4.48
N ARG A 53 19.57 -7.12 -3.75
CA ARG A 53 20.57 -8.20 -3.83
C ARG A 53 19.98 -9.55 -3.45
N PHE A 54 19.14 -9.59 -2.41
CA PHE A 54 18.45 -10.81 -2.00
C PHE A 54 17.59 -11.37 -3.14
N HIS A 55 16.75 -10.55 -3.77
CA HIS A 55 15.89 -11.01 -4.87
C HIS A 55 16.68 -11.35 -6.13
N TYR A 56 17.70 -10.59 -6.50
CA TYR A 56 18.56 -10.89 -7.63
C TYR A 56 19.20 -12.28 -7.50
N ARG A 57 19.70 -12.63 -6.32
CA ARG A 57 20.34 -13.94 -6.08
C ARG A 57 19.34 -15.09 -6.07
N ASN A 58 18.16 -14.88 -5.48
CA ASN A 58 17.25 -15.97 -5.14
C ASN A 58 16.04 -16.13 -6.06
N ASN A 59 15.81 -15.21 -6.99
CA ASN A 59 14.71 -15.29 -7.95
C ASN A 59 15.24 -15.27 -9.39
N ALA A 60 15.06 -16.37 -10.13
CA ALA A 60 15.54 -16.51 -11.50
C ALA A 60 14.84 -15.55 -12.48
N TYR A 61 13.53 -15.39 -12.37
CA TYR A 61 12.74 -14.47 -13.20
C TYR A 61 13.21 -13.02 -13.03
N TYR A 62 13.37 -12.58 -11.78
CA TYR A 62 13.82 -11.24 -11.44
C TYR A 62 15.27 -11.00 -11.86
N ARG A 63 16.15 -11.99 -11.67
CA ARG A 63 17.54 -11.92 -12.14
C ARG A 63 17.62 -11.76 -13.65
N GLN A 64 16.87 -12.54 -14.41
CA GLN A 64 16.81 -12.42 -15.88
C GLN A 64 16.32 -11.03 -16.31
N ALA A 65 15.30 -10.49 -15.63
CA ALA A 65 14.83 -9.14 -15.87
C ALA A 65 15.92 -8.09 -15.59
N CYS A 66 16.76 -8.28 -14.57
CA CYS A 66 17.91 -7.41 -14.28
C CYS A 66 19.01 -7.52 -15.35
N GLU A 67 19.42 -8.74 -15.68
CA GLU A 67 20.47 -9.01 -16.68
C GLU A 67 20.09 -8.45 -18.06
N SER A 68 18.82 -8.55 -18.45
CA SER A 68 18.30 -7.99 -19.71
C SER A 68 18.47 -6.47 -19.82
N LYS A 69 18.60 -5.77 -18.68
CA LYS A 69 18.85 -4.33 -18.58
C LYS A 69 20.32 -3.99 -18.29
N GLY A 70 21.20 -4.98 -18.32
CA GLY A 70 22.62 -4.81 -17.99
C GLY A 70 22.86 -4.48 -16.51
N ILE A 71 21.98 -4.95 -15.61
CA ILE A 71 22.06 -4.71 -14.18
C ILE A 71 22.46 -6.00 -13.47
N ASP A 72 23.54 -5.91 -12.71
CA ASP A 72 24.00 -6.95 -11.79
C ASP A 72 23.70 -6.60 -10.32
N GLU A 73 24.06 -7.49 -9.40
CA GLU A 73 23.83 -7.31 -7.96
C GLU A 73 24.61 -6.14 -7.31
N HIS A 74 25.65 -5.63 -7.98
CA HIS A 74 26.51 -4.55 -7.50
C HIS A 74 26.19 -3.20 -8.16
N SER A 75 25.35 -3.21 -9.19
CA SER A 75 24.96 -2.05 -9.98
C SER A 75 24.21 -0.98 -9.18
N ILE A 76 23.65 -1.34 -8.01
CA ILE A 76 22.87 -0.46 -7.14
C ILE A 76 23.60 -0.29 -5.80
N ALA A 77 24.01 0.94 -5.48
CA ALA A 77 24.71 1.25 -4.24
C ALA A 77 24.29 2.58 -3.60
N THR A 78 23.88 3.57 -4.38
CA THR A 78 23.47 4.90 -3.87
C THR A 78 21.98 5.15 -4.03
N TYR A 79 21.51 6.27 -3.48
CA TYR A 79 20.11 6.69 -3.61
C TYR A 79 19.76 6.96 -5.09
N GLU A 80 20.69 7.56 -5.84
CA GLU A 80 20.54 7.87 -7.26
C GLU A 80 20.45 6.60 -8.11
N ASP A 81 21.03 5.49 -7.67
CA ASP A 81 20.91 4.22 -8.37
C ASP A 81 19.53 3.58 -8.25
N LEU A 82 18.71 3.97 -7.25
CA LEU A 82 17.41 3.33 -7.00
C LEU A 82 16.50 3.40 -8.22
N ILE A 83 16.60 4.46 -9.02
CA ILE A 83 15.84 4.62 -10.27
C ILE A 83 16.14 3.50 -11.28
N ARG A 84 17.33 2.91 -11.24
CA ARG A 84 17.76 1.86 -12.18
C ARG A 84 17.19 0.50 -11.83
N ILE A 85 16.71 0.29 -10.60
CA ILE A 85 16.15 -1.00 -10.15
C ILE A 85 15.01 -1.43 -11.09
N PRO A 86 15.11 -2.61 -11.73
CA PRO A 86 14.02 -3.16 -12.53
C PRO A 86 12.78 -3.41 -11.68
N LEU A 87 11.64 -2.93 -12.17
CA LEU A 87 10.34 -3.11 -11.55
C LEU A 87 9.57 -4.26 -12.20
N VAL A 88 8.93 -5.08 -11.38
CA VAL A 88 8.00 -6.15 -11.77
C VAL A 88 6.64 -5.53 -12.05
N PRO A 89 6.06 -5.69 -13.25
CA PRO A 89 4.71 -5.23 -13.52
C PRO A 89 3.68 -5.87 -12.58
N ILE A 90 2.79 -5.07 -11.99
CA ILE A 90 1.77 -5.56 -11.05
C ILE A 90 0.86 -6.64 -11.66
N ALA A 91 0.68 -6.64 -12.99
CA ALA A 91 -0.05 -7.66 -13.73
C ALA A 91 0.53 -9.08 -13.55
N LYS A 92 1.85 -9.22 -13.32
CA LYS A 92 2.50 -10.53 -13.11
C LYS A 92 1.94 -11.26 -11.89
N PHE A 93 1.46 -10.54 -10.86
CA PHE A 93 0.82 -11.11 -9.68
C PHE A 93 -0.56 -11.73 -9.96
N LYS A 94 -1.17 -11.42 -11.11
CA LYS A 94 -2.44 -12.00 -11.59
C LYS A 94 -2.23 -13.16 -12.56
N SER A 95 -1.00 -13.39 -13.01
CA SER A 95 -0.70 -14.42 -14.01
C SER A 95 -0.72 -15.84 -13.42
N ALA A 96 -0.96 -16.84 -14.28
CA ALA A 96 -0.83 -18.25 -13.92
C ALA A 96 0.62 -18.61 -13.50
N SER A 97 1.60 -17.87 -14.01
CA SER A 97 3.03 -18.00 -13.68
C SER A 97 3.46 -17.11 -12.51
N SER A 98 2.54 -16.60 -11.68
CA SER A 98 2.88 -15.77 -10.50
C SER A 98 3.79 -16.48 -9.47
N HIS A 99 3.88 -17.80 -9.52
CA HIS A 99 4.81 -18.58 -8.70
C HIS A 99 6.29 -18.30 -9.03
N GLU A 100 6.61 -17.82 -10.24
CA GLU A 100 7.96 -17.40 -10.63
C GLU A 100 8.45 -16.17 -9.86
N LEU A 101 7.54 -15.42 -9.22
CA LEU A 101 7.89 -14.30 -8.35
C LEU A 101 8.47 -14.75 -7.01
N LEU A 102 8.45 -16.05 -6.69
CA LEU A 102 8.97 -16.56 -5.43
C LEU A 102 10.50 -16.48 -5.38
N SER A 103 11.00 -15.78 -4.35
CA SER A 103 12.42 -15.76 -3.97
C SER A 103 12.74 -16.78 -2.85
N LYS A 104 11.71 -17.48 -2.37
CA LYS A 104 11.78 -18.56 -1.39
C LYS A 104 10.93 -19.73 -1.89
N PRO A 105 11.26 -20.99 -1.57
CA PRO A 105 10.45 -22.13 -1.98
C PRO A 105 9.04 -22.05 -1.40
N LEU A 106 8.06 -22.65 -2.08
CA LEU A 106 6.65 -22.62 -1.66
C LEU A 106 6.43 -23.13 -0.23
N ALA A 107 7.22 -24.10 0.23
CA ALA A 107 7.18 -24.62 1.61
C ALA A 107 7.53 -23.60 2.70
N ARG A 108 8.08 -22.42 2.34
CA ARG A 108 8.38 -21.31 3.25
C ARG A 108 7.31 -20.21 3.22
N ILE A 109 6.28 -20.36 2.40
CA ILE A 109 5.17 -19.42 2.31
C ILE A 109 4.16 -19.78 3.41
N GLU A 110 3.88 -18.79 4.25
CA GLU A 110 2.97 -18.91 5.39
C GLU A 110 1.57 -18.47 5.01
N HIS A 111 1.47 -17.39 4.23
CA HIS A 111 0.20 -16.79 3.85
C HIS A 111 0.16 -16.41 2.37
N GLU A 112 -1.00 -16.65 1.74
CA GLU A 112 -1.40 -16.04 0.48
C GLU A 112 -2.51 -15.03 0.77
N MET A 113 -2.43 -13.85 0.17
CA MET A 113 -3.46 -12.82 0.24
C MET A 113 -3.93 -12.48 -1.17
N ARG A 114 -5.22 -12.19 -1.30
CA ARG A 114 -5.85 -11.87 -2.58
C ARG A 114 -6.30 -10.42 -2.62
N SER A 115 -6.21 -9.81 -3.80
CA SER A 115 -6.79 -8.48 -4.02
C SER A 115 -8.31 -8.56 -4.04
N THR A 116 -8.97 -7.47 -3.63
CA THR A 116 -10.42 -7.35 -3.68
C THR A 116 -10.86 -7.19 -5.15
N GLY A 117 -11.63 -8.15 -5.67
CA GLY A 117 -11.89 -8.36 -7.09
C GLY A 117 -12.29 -7.11 -7.88
N THR A 118 -11.55 -6.85 -8.96
CA THR A 118 -11.94 -5.99 -10.09
C THR A 118 -12.29 -6.91 -11.26
N SER A 119 -13.53 -7.43 -11.34
CA SER A 119 -14.11 -8.12 -12.52
C SER A 119 -13.21 -9.10 -13.31
N GLY A 120 -12.20 -9.72 -12.68
CA GLY A 120 -11.09 -10.40 -13.33
C GLY A 120 -10.24 -11.20 -12.34
N ILE A 121 -9.09 -11.70 -12.79
CA ILE A 121 -8.22 -12.57 -11.97
C ILE A 121 -7.60 -11.76 -10.81
N PRO A 122 -7.85 -12.15 -9.54
CA PRO A 122 -7.26 -11.46 -8.39
C PRO A 122 -5.75 -11.69 -8.36
N SER A 123 -5.02 -10.68 -7.90
CA SER A 123 -3.60 -10.80 -7.61
C SER A 123 -3.40 -11.78 -6.46
N ILE A 124 -2.35 -12.59 -6.53
CA ILE A 124 -1.94 -13.50 -5.45
C ILE A 124 -0.64 -12.97 -4.85
N SER A 125 -0.70 -12.51 -3.61
CA SER A 125 0.45 -11.96 -2.88
C SER A 125 0.88 -12.95 -1.81
N ARG A 126 2.10 -13.46 -1.94
CA ARG A 126 2.65 -14.48 -1.04
C ARG A 126 3.53 -13.84 0.01
N ARG A 127 3.41 -14.32 1.25
CA ARG A 127 4.16 -13.83 2.41
C ARG A 127 4.79 -15.03 3.12
N CYS A 128 6.10 -14.95 3.33
CA CYS A 128 6.82 -15.89 4.19
C CYS A 128 6.77 -15.39 5.63
N HIS A 129 7.07 -16.29 6.58
CA HIS A 129 7.10 -15.99 8.00
C HIS A 129 7.86 -14.69 8.33
N GLU A 130 9.05 -14.52 7.75
CA GLU A 130 9.89 -13.34 8.00
C GLU A 130 9.25 -12.04 7.48
N THR A 131 8.46 -12.11 6.39
CA THR A 131 7.69 -10.95 5.91
C THR A 131 6.54 -10.63 6.85
N VAL A 132 5.84 -11.65 7.36
CA VAL A 132 4.70 -11.47 8.28
C VAL A 132 5.17 -10.80 9.57
N ASP A 133 6.25 -11.31 10.16
CA ASP A 133 6.88 -10.74 11.36
C ASP A 133 7.13 -9.23 11.23
N VAL A 134 7.83 -8.82 10.17
CA VAL A 134 8.21 -7.42 10.00
C VAL A 134 7.01 -6.56 9.61
N ALA A 135 6.12 -7.05 8.75
CA ALA A 135 4.94 -6.31 8.31
C ALA A 135 3.97 -6.03 9.48
N VAL A 136 3.79 -6.97 10.41
CA VAL A 136 2.93 -6.76 11.59
C VAL A 136 3.44 -5.60 12.43
N VAL A 137 4.75 -5.58 12.72
CA VAL A 137 5.38 -4.49 13.46
C VAL A 137 5.25 -3.17 12.71
N ALA A 138 5.52 -3.18 11.41
CA ALA A 138 5.51 -1.98 10.59
C ALA A 138 4.11 -1.35 10.48
N ILE A 139 3.07 -2.17 10.30
CA ILE A 139 1.67 -1.73 10.26
C ILE A 139 1.27 -1.06 11.57
N TYR A 140 1.56 -1.70 12.72
CA TYR A 140 1.25 -1.10 14.02
C TYR A 140 2.04 0.19 14.26
N ALA A 141 3.32 0.25 13.88
CA ALA A 141 4.13 1.46 14.00
C ALA A 141 3.55 2.62 13.18
N MET A 142 3.12 2.37 11.94
CA MET A 142 2.43 3.34 11.09
C MET A 142 1.08 3.78 11.69
N TYR A 143 0.28 2.85 12.22
CA TYR A 143 -0.98 3.19 12.91
C TYR A 143 -0.75 4.06 14.14
N ARG A 144 0.25 3.75 14.95
CA ARG A 144 0.60 4.55 16.12
C ARG A 144 1.04 5.95 15.73
N GLU A 145 1.82 6.09 14.66
CA GLU A 145 2.32 7.38 14.18
C GLU A 145 1.20 8.30 13.65
N PHE A 146 0.30 7.78 12.80
CA PHE A 146 -0.68 8.63 12.09
C PHE A 146 -2.08 8.65 12.71
N LEU A 147 -2.47 7.56 13.37
CA LEU A 147 -3.83 7.40 13.90
C LEU A 147 -3.92 7.72 15.40
N GLY A 148 -2.85 7.47 16.17
CA GLY A 148 -2.81 7.79 17.60
C GLY A 148 -3.87 7.06 18.44
N ILE A 149 -4.38 5.92 17.95
CA ILE A 149 -5.40 5.11 18.61
C ILE A 149 -4.74 4.09 19.53
N SER A 150 -5.29 3.94 20.73
CA SER A 150 -4.83 2.96 21.73
C SER A 150 -5.91 2.47 22.69
N LYS A 151 -7.16 2.94 22.49
CA LYS A 151 -8.35 2.62 23.27
C LYS A 151 -9.58 3.12 22.49
N GLY A 152 -10.78 2.89 23.02
CA GLY A 152 -12.05 3.30 22.44
C GLY A 152 -12.75 2.17 21.70
N ALA A 153 -13.84 2.51 21.01
CA ALA A 153 -14.69 1.59 20.29
C ALA A 153 -14.55 1.77 18.78
N GLY A 154 -14.35 0.69 18.02
CA GLY A 154 -14.29 0.71 16.56
C GLY A 154 -15.55 0.18 15.90
N LEU A 155 -16.26 1.03 15.17
CA LEU A 155 -17.34 0.62 14.27
C LEU A 155 -16.76 0.29 12.90
N TYR A 156 -16.66 -0.99 12.58
CA TYR A 156 -16.15 -1.45 11.28
C TYR A 156 -17.29 -1.51 10.28
N ILE A 157 -17.32 -0.58 9.33
CA ILE A 157 -18.26 -0.56 8.22
C ILE A 157 -17.69 -1.38 7.05
N CYS A 158 -17.34 -2.63 7.35
CA CYS A 158 -16.87 -3.64 6.43
C CYS A 158 -17.18 -5.03 7.01
N PRO A 159 -17.00 -6.13 6.24
CA PRO A 159 -17.15 -7.48 6.76
C PRO A 159 -15.98 -7.85 7.68
N SER A 160 -16.16 -8.87 8.51
CA SER A 160 -15.09 -9.41 9.35
C SER A 160 -14.10 -10.26 8.54
N THR A 161 -12.93 -10.53 9.11
CA THR A 161 -11.99 -11.50 8.52
C THR A 161 -12.51 -12.93 8.53
N GLU A 162 -13.54 -13.25 9.32
CA GLU A 162 -14.19 -14.57 9.31
C GLU A 162 -15.00 -14.75 8.02
N GLU A 163 -15.71 -13.71 7.57
CA GLU A 163 -16.50 -13.77 6.33
C GLU A 163 -15.62 -13.77 5.07
N ILE A 164 -14.49 -13.04 5.08
CA ILE A 164 -13.61 -12.86 3.92
C ILE A 164 -12.12 -12.94 4.29
N PRO A 165 -11.63 -14.12 4.72
CA PRO A 165 -10.29 -14.29 5.29
C PRO A 165 -9.16 -14.02 4.32
N GLU A 166 -9.39 -14.12 3.01
CA GLU A 166 -8.38 -13.96 1.96
C GLU A 166 -8.12 -12.50 1.57
N MET A 167 -9.00 -11.56 1.98
CA MET A 167 -8.91 -10.16 1.56
C MET A 167 -7.89 -9.37 2.40
N GLY A 168 -6.75 -9.02 1.81
CA GLY A 168 -5.66 -8.30 2.49
C GLY A 168 -6.08 -6.97 3.11
N MET A 169 -6.96 -6.22 2.45
CA MET A 169 -7.51 -4.95 2.95
C MET A 169 -8.21 -5.12 4.31
N ILE A 170 -9.02 -6.18 4.45
CA ILE A 170 -9.81 -6.42 5.66
C ILE A 170 -8.90 -6.89 6.79
N LYS A 171 -7.88 -7.69 6.49
CA LYS A 171 -6.84 -8.05 7.47
C LYS A 171 -6.13 -6.80 8.00
N ALA A 172 -5.70 -5.88 7.14
CA ALA A 172 -5.05 -4.64 7.55
C ALA A 172 -5.96 -3.80 8.45
N LEU A 173 -7.21 -3.55 8.05
CA LEU A 173 -8.17 -2.86 8.91
C LEU A 173 -8.39 -3.58 10.24
N ASN A 174 -8.54 -4.90 10.23
CA ASN A 174 -8.77 -5.69 11.44
C ASN A 174 -7.59 -5.62 12.43
N MET A 175 -6.35 -5.35 12.00
CA MET A 175 -5.25 -5.13 12.93
C MET A 175 -5.49 -3.92 13.85
N LEU A 176 -6.25 -2.91 13.42
CA LEU A 176 -6.65 -1.81 14.31
C LEU A 176 -7.51 -2.28 15.49
N ALA A 177 -8.23 -3.41 15.35
CA ALA A 177 -9.10 -3.93 16.40
C ALA A 177 -8.32 -4.32 17.65
N GLY A 178 -7.05 -4.73 17.49
CA GLY A 178 -6.14 -5.02 18.60
C GLY A 178 -5.72 -3.80 19.42
N LEU A 179 -5.97 -2.58 18.94
CA LEU A 179 -5.69 -1.32 19.65
C LEU A 179 -6.92 -0.73 20.34
N LEU A 180 -8.07 -1.38 20.28
CA LEU A 180 -9.36 -0.86 20.74
C LEU A 180 -9.87 -1.66 21.96
N ASP A 181 -10.68 -1.02 22.80
CA ASP A 181 -11.31 -1.67 23.97
C ASP A 181 -12.46 -2.60 23.53
N THR A 182 -13.12 -2.25 22.43
CA THR A 182 -14.20 -3.04 21.82
C THR A 182 -14.34 -2.68 20.35
N HIS A 183 -14.93 -3.56 19.56
CA HIS A 183 -15.25 -3.28 18.16
C HIS A 183 -16.46 -4.09 17.69
N GLU A 184 -17.05 -3.69 16.57
CA GLU A 184 -18.10 -4.46 15.93
C GLU A 184 -18.12 -4.25 14.41
N PHE A 185 -18.27 -5.35 13.65
CA PHE A 185 -18.42 -5.35 12.20
C PHE A 185 -19.89 -5.22 11.80
N MET A 186 -20.19 -4.22 10.97
CA MET A 186 -21.54 -3.83 10.59
C MET A 186 -22.02 -4.44 9.27
N VAL A 187 -21.11 -4.99 8.48
CA VAL A 187 -21.50 -5.79 7.30
C VAL A 187 -21.54 -7.23 7.74
N LYS A 188 -22.73 -7.83 7.63
CA LYS A 188 -22.99 -9.24 7.93
C LYS A 188 -23.70 -9.84 6.73
N GLU A 189 -23.26 -11.02 6.27
CA GLU A 189 -23.87 -11.69 5.11
C GLU A 189 -24.01 -10.75 3.89
N GLU A 190 -22.95 -9.98 3.60
CA GLU A 190 -22.89 -8.98 2.52
C GLU A 190 -23.90 -7.81 2.63
N ARG A 191 -24.59 -7.67 3.77
CA ARG A 191 -25.59 -6.63 4.02
C ARG A 191 -25.09 -5.64 5.04
N PHE A 192 -25.25 -4.35 4.72
CA PHE A 192 -25.02 -3.24 5.63
C PHE A 192 -26.34 -2.56 5.98
N VAL A 193 -26.68 -2.51 7.28
CA VAL A 193 -27.89 -1.88 7.82
C VAL A 193 -27.50 -0.62 8.63
N PRO A 194 -27.66 0.59 8.08
CA PRO A 194 -27.23 1.84 8.73
C PRO A 194 -27.84 2.07 10.13
N GLU A 195 -29.08 1.65 10.35
CA GLU A 195 -29.78 1.79 11.62
C GLU A 195 -29.07 1.04 12.75
N GLN A 196 -28.54 -0.16 12.47
CA GLN A 196 -27.78 -0.95 13.45
C GLN A 196 -26.46 -0.25 13.79
N ALA A 197 -25.77 0.31 12.80
CA ALA A 197 -24.56 1.09 12.99
C ALA A 197 -24.81 2.32 13.88
N ILE A 198 -25.90 3.05 13.65
CA ILE A 198 -26.30 4.20 14.47
C ILE A 198 -26.65 3.77 15.89
N ALA A 199 -27.45 2.71 16.04
CA ALA A 199 -27.81 2.16 17.35
C ALA A 199 -26.56 1.75 18.14
N ARG A 200 -25.56 1.16 17.47
CA ARG A 200 -24.32 0.76 18.12
C ARG A 200 -23.48 1.96 18.57
N LEU A 201 -23.33 2.97 17.72
CA LEU A 201 -22.65 4.22 18.07
C LEU A 201 -23.31 4.97 19.23
N LYS A 202 -24.65 4.94 19.32
CA LYS A 202 -25.40 5.47 20.46
C LYS A 202 -25.18 4.63 21.72
N GLY A 203 -25.16 3.31 21.59
CA GLY A 203 -24.90 2.40 22.71
C GLY A 203 -23.50 2.54 23.32
N TRP A 204 -22.52 3.08 22.59
CA TRP A 204 -21.18 3.39 23.07
C TRP A 204 -21.00 4.82 23.58
N GLU A 205 -22.00 5.68 23.42
CA GLU A 205 -21.94 7.07 23.86
C GLU A 205 -21.66 7.15 25.38
N ASN A 206 -20.78 8.08 25.77
CA ASN A 206 -20.30 8.26 27.15
C ASN A 206 -19.57 7.04 27.76
N GLN A 207 -19.28 5.99 26.99
CA GLN A 207 -18.52 4.81 27.44
C GLN A 207 -17.14 4.75 26.77
N PHE A 208 -17.08 5.03 25.47
CA PHE A 208 -15.87 4.94 24.67
C PHE A 208 -15.74 6.12 23.71
N THR A 209 -14.50 6.48 23.35
CA THR A 209 -14.26 7.27 22.13
C THR A 209 -14.62 6.42 20.92
N ARG A 210 -15.48 6.93 20.03
CA ARG A 210 -16.06 6.14 18.92
C ARG A 210 -15.34 6.42 17.59
N HIS A 211 -14.70 5.40 17.03
CA HIS A 211 -14.03 5.45 15.73
C HIS A 211 -14.88 4.74 14.66
N ILE A 212 -14.84 5.24 13.42
CA ILE A 212 -15.49 4.60 12.26
C ILE A 212 -14.39 4.16 11.29
N ILE A 213 -14.41 2.89 10.88
CA ILE A 213 -13.33 2.27 10.11
C ILE A 213 -13.95 1.51 8.94
N GLY A 214 -13.45 1.67 7.72
CA GLY A 214 -13.98 0.93 6.57
C GLY A 214 -13.68 1.59 5.22
N PRO A 215 -14.10 0.98 4.10
CA PRO A 215 -13.89 1.57 2.79
C PRO A 215 -14.72 2.85 2.59
N PRO A 216 -14.20 3.86 1.86
CA PRO A 216 -14.87 5.16 1.69
C PRO A 216 -16.33 5.06 1.24
N PHE A 217 -16.63 4.14 0.32
CA PHE A 217 -17.99 4.01 -0.24
C PHE A 217 -19.04 3.51 0.77
N LEU A 218 -18.67 2.65 1.72
CA LEU A 218 -19.60 2.17 2.75
C LEU A 218 -19.81 3.22 3.85
N ILE A 219 -18.74 3.90 4.27
CA ILE A 219 -18.87 5.02 5.21
C ILE A 219 -19.72 6.14 4.59
N HIS A 220 -19.49 6.44 3.30
CA HIS A 220 -20.31 7.41 2.58
C HIS A 220 -21.79 6.98 2.50
N ARG A 221 -22.09 5.67 2.39
CA ARG A 221 -23.47 5.16 2.46
C ARG A 221 -24.12 5.45 3.83
N LEU A 222 -23.38 5.29 4.94
CA LEU A 222 -23.87 5.70 6.27
C LEU A 222 -24.14 7.22 6.34
N LEU A 223 -23.20 8.03 5.84
CA LEU A 223 -23.34 9.49 5.82
C LEU A 223 -24.55 9.94 4.97
N GLN A 224 -24.79 9.30 3.82
CA GLN A 224 -25.97 9.56 3.00
C GLN A 224 -27.26 9.19 3.72
N PHE A 225 -27.28 8.09 4.45
CA PHE A 225 -28.44 7.70 5.25
C PHE A 225 -28.75 8.71 6.36
N LEU A 226 -27.72 9.18 7.09
CA LEU A 226 -27.87 10.24 8.10
C LEU A 226 -28.45 11.52 7.47
N LYS A 227 -27.91 11.93 6.31
CA LYS A 227 -28.42 13.07 5.53
C LYS A 227 -29.89 12.92 5.14
N GLN A 228 -30.27 11.78 4.58
CA GLN A 228 -31.63 11.52 4.08
C GLN A 228 -32.66 11.42 5.21
N THR A 229 -32.25 10.93 6.38
CA THR A 229 -33.12 10.78 7.55
C THR A 229 -33.10 12.00 8.48
N GLY A 230 -32.32 13.04 8.15
CA GLY A 230 -32.16 14.23 8.99
C GLY A 230 -31.47 13.95 10.33
N GLN A 231 -30.80 12.81 10.48
CA GLN A 231 -30.12 12.42 11.71
C GLN A 231 -28.70 12.99 11.74
N ARG A 232 -28.25 13.35 12.95
CA ARG A 232 -26.87 13.75 13.23
C ARG A 232 -26.39 13.04 14.46
N LEU A 233 -25.12 12.68 14.47
CA LEU A 233 -24.41 12.15 15.62
C LEU A 233 -23.29 13.13 15.97
N GLN A 234 -23.03 13.31 17.26
CA GLN A 234 -21.83 14.00 17.72
C GLN A 234 -20.90 12.92 18.27
N LEU A 235 -19.84 12.60 17.51
CA LEU A 235 -18.80 11.70 17.99
C LEU A 235 -17.87 12.43 18.97
N ASP A 236 -17.18 11.64 19.79
CA ASP A 236 -16.39 12.13 20.91
C ASP A 236 -15.13 12.85 20.43
N ARG A 237 -14.58 13.76 21.24
CA ARG A 237 -13.27 14.36 20.94
C ARG A 237 -12.21 13.25 20.82
N GLY A 238 -11.40 13.29 19.77
CA GLY A 238 -10.39 12.28 19.48
C GLY A 238 -10.90 11.10 18.63
N SER A 239 -12.20 11.04 18.32
CA SER A 239 -12.76 10.11 17.35
C SER A 239 -12.09 10.26 15.98
N ARG A 240 -12.00 9.16 15.24
CA ARG A 240 -11.36 9.11 13.92
C ARG A 240 -12.30 8.44 12.92
N VAL A 241 -12.28 8.92 11.68
CA VAL A 241 -12.84 8.20 10.53
C VAL A 241 -11.66 7.69 9.71
N ILE A 242 -11.46 6.37 9.67
CA ILE A 242 -10.32 5.75 8.99
C ILE A 242 -10.81 5.02 7.75
N THR A 243 -10.26 5.42 6.61
CA THR A 243 -10.58 4.81 5.32
C THR A 243 -9.41 4.02 4.75
N LEU A 244 -9.70 2.86 4.18
CA LEU A 244 -8.79 2.08 3.35
C LEU A 244 -9.59 1.47 2.20
N GLY A 245 -9.08 1.59 0.97
CA GLY A 245 -9.71 1.05 -0.23
C GLY A 245 -10.13 2.13 -1.23
N GLY A 246 -10.89 1.74 -2.24
CA GLY A 246 -11.24 2.60 -3.37
C GLY A 246 -12.25 3.72 -3.05
N TRP A 247 -12.03 4.88 -3.67
CA TRP A 247 -12.92 6.06 -3.63
C TRP A 247 -14.01 6.04 -4.71
N LYS A 248 -14.23 4.89 -5.37
CA LYS A 248 -15.27 4.70 -6.40
C LYS A 248 -16.51 4.06 -5.80
N ARG A 249 -17.68 4.60 -6.11
CA ARG A 249 -18.97 3.95 -5.86
C ARG A 249 -19.15 2.79 -6.84
N PHE A 250 -20.05 1.86 -6.53
CA PHE A 250 -20.44 0.78 -7.46
C PHE A 250 -20.99 1.33 -8.79
N THR A 251 -21.58 2.53 -8.78
CA THR A 251 -22.05 3.26 -9.98
C THR A 251 -20.92 3.83 -10.84
N GLY A 252 -19.64 3.66 -10.46
CA GLY A 252 -18.48 4.23 -11.14
C GLY A 252 -18.18 5.69 -10.78
N GLN A 253 -19.08 6.37 -10.05
CA GLN A 253 -18.86 7.75 -9.60
C GLN A 253 -17.77 7.82 -8.52
N MET A 254 -16.84 8.77 -8.68
CA MET A 254 -15.84 9.08 -7.67
C MET A 254 -16.48 9.83 -6.49
N ILE A 255 -16.10 9.47 -5.27
CA ILE A 255 -16.45 10.20 -4.06
C ILE A 255 -15.41 11.31 -3.89
N SER A 256 -15.84 12.56 -3.86
CA SER A 256 -14.94 13.68 -3.58
C SER A 256 -14.47 13.62 -2.13
N ARG A 257 -13.15 13.65 -1.91
CA ARG A 257 -12.57 13.72 -0.57
C ARG A 257 -13.07 14.93 0.21
N ARG A 258 -13.20 16.08 -0.46
CA ARG A 258 -13.71 17.32 0.16
C ARG A 258 -15.15 17.16 0.64
N GLU A 259 -16.02 16.60 -0.20
CA GLU A 259 -17.43 16.39 0.15
C GLU A 259 -17.58 15.37 1.26
N PHE A 260 -16.79 14.29 1.21
CA PHE A 260 -16.76 13.27 2.26
C PHE A 260 -16.38 13.87 3.62
N ASN A 261 -15.34 14.71 3.66
CA ASN A 261 -14.91 15.38 4.89
C ASN A 261 -15.98 16.33 5.43
N LEU A 262 -16.63 17.13 4.57
CA LEU A 262 -17.74 18.00 4.97
C LEU A 262 -18.93 17.21 5.52
N MET A 263 -19.25 16.05 4.94
CA MET A 263 -20.30 15.17 5.46
C MET A 263 -19.92 14.57 6.82
N CYS A 264 -18.66 14.18 7.02
CA CYS A 264 -18.18 13.72 8.33
C CYS A 264 -18.32 14.81 9.39
N GLN A 265 -17.97 16.05 9.05
CA GLN A 265 -18.13 17.19 9.96
C GLN A 265 -19.60 17.45 10.28
N GLU A 266 -20.45 17.49 9.26
CA GLU A 266 -21.87 17.84 9.39
C GLU A 266 -22.70 16.79 10.14
N TYR A 267 -22.48 15.50 9.84
CA TYR A 267 -23.32 14.42 10.33
C TYR A 267 -22.73 13.60 11.48
N LEU A 268 -21.41 13.68 11.70
CA LEU A 268 -20.71 12.98 12.77
C LEU A 268 -19.98 13.91 13.75
N GLY A 269 -19.90 15.22 13.46
CA GLY A 269 -19.16 16.16 14.29
C GLY A 269 -17.64 15.95 14.27
N ILE A 270 -17.11 15.35 13.20
CA ILE A 270 -15.69 15.02 13.03
C ILE A 270 -14.97 16.10 12.22
N ASP A 271 -13.89 16.66 12.77
CA ASP A 271 -13.02 17.59 12.05
C ASP A 271 -12.36 16.92 10.83
N PRO A 272 -12.17 17.60 9.68
CA PRO A 272 -11.49 17.06 8.51
C PRO A 272 -10.11 16.45 8.83
N GLY A 273 -9.35 17.08 9.73
CA GLY A 273 -8.07 16.61 10.21
C GLY A 273 -8.15 15.38 11.12
N SER A 274 -9.32 14.79 11.35
CA SER A 274 -9.53 13.50 12.03
C SER A 274 -10.04 12.40 11.10
N VAL A 275 -10.27 12.73 9.82
CA VAL A 275 -10.46 11.73 8.76
C VAL A 275 -9.08 11.30 8.27
N ARG A 276 -8.79 10.00 8.20
CA ARG A 276 -7.47 9.46 7.85
C ARG A 276 -7.61 8.41 6.77
N ASP A 277 -7.13 8.69 5.57
CA ASP A 277 -7.15 7.71 4.49
C ASP A 277 -5.80 7.01 4.33
N ILE A 278 -5.86 5.70 4.12
CA ILE A 278 -4.73 4.82 3.95
C ILE A 278 -4.69 4.37 2.49
N TYR A 279 -3.54 4.55 1.85
CA TYR A 279 -3.18 3.92 0.59
C TYR A 279 -2.30 2.70 0.85
N ALA A 280 -2.68 1.56 0.28
CA ALA A 280 -1.94 0.31 0.33
C ALA A 280 -2.35 -0.58 -0.86
N LEU A 281 -1.50 -1.55 -1.21
CA LEU A 281 -1.82 -2.60 -2.18
C LEU A 281 -1.49 -3.95 -1.56
N VAL A 282 -2.17 -5.01 -1.99
CA VAL A 282 -1.94 -6.36 -1.42
C VAL A 282 -0.56 -6.92 -1.83
N GLU A 283 -0.06 -6.50 -2.98
CA GLU A 283 1.20 -6.93 -3.58
C GLU A 283 2.42 -6.40 -2.80
N SER A 284 2.27 -5.27 -2.10
CA SER A 284 3.31 -4.61 -1.30
C SER A 284 2.96 -4.61 0.20
N ASN A 285 3.93 -4.34 1.06
CA ASN A 285 3.75 -4.07 2.48
C ASN A 285 3.75 -2.57 2.79
N VAL A 286 3.73 -1.71 1.76
CA VAL A 286 3.68 -0.27 1.95
C VAL A 286 2.36 0.17 2.56
N MET A 287 2.46 1.14 3.48
CA MET A 287 1.34 2.00 3.86
C MET A 287 1.72 3.45 3.58
N ALA A 288 0.81 4.20 2.97
CA ALA A 288 0.84 5.64 2.99
C ALA A 288 -0.41 6.17 3.69
N ILE A 289 -0.26 6.91 4.78
CA ILE A 289 -1.37 7.32 5.65
C ILE A 289 -1.44 8.84 5.70
N ASP A 290 -2.65 9.40 5.60
CA ASP A 290 -2.87 10.83 5.82
C ASP A 290 -2.36 11.26 7.21
N ASP A 291 -1.77 12.45 7.29
CA ASP A 291 -1.58 13.16 8.55
C ASP A 291 -2.78 14.08 8.86
N GLU A 292 -2.67 14.86 9.93
CA GLU A 292 -3.64 15.87 10.36
C GLU A 292 -3.93 16.96 9.33
N HIS A 293 -3.05 17.14 8.35
CA HIS A 293 -3.22 18.06 7.24
C HIS A 293 -3.79 17.38 5.98
N GLN A 294 -4.22 16.11 6.09
CA GLN A 294 -4.72 15.30 4.97
C GLN A 294 -3.65 15.02 3.90
N VAL A 295 -2.38 14.97 4.30
CA VAL A 295 -1.28 14.65 3.40
C VAL A 295 -0.82 13.21 3.63
N LYS A 296 -0.77 12.38 2.58
CA LYS A 296 -0.29 11.00 2.72
C LYS A 296 1.21 10.94 2.85
N HIS A 297 1.68 10.35 3.94
CA HIS A 297 3.09 10.04 4.16
C HIS A 297 3.37 8.58 3.87
N VAL A 298 4.33 8.31 3.00
CA VAL A 298 4.80 6.97 2.65
C VAL A 298 5.63 6.43 3.82
N SER A 299 5.48 5.13 4.12
CA SER A 299 6.30 4.43 5.13
C SER A 299 7.79 4.77 4.95
N PRO A 300 8.53 5.11 6.03
CA PRO A 300 9.82 5.79 5.92
C PRO A 300 10.94 4.92 5.30
N TYR A 301 10.77 3.60 5.35
CA TYR A 301 11.69 2.61 4.77
C TYR A 301 11.31 2.17 3.34
N VAL A 302 10.17 2.62 2.79
CA VAL A 302 9.76 2.35 1.40
C VAL A 302 10.12 3.54 0.53
N HIS A 303 10.56 3.28 -0.71
CA HIS A 303 10.77 4.34 -1.69
C HIS A 303 9.73 4.27 -2.81
N PHE A 304 9.08 5.39 -3.06
CA PHE A 304 8.21 5.59 -4.22
C PHE A 304 9.01 6.24 -5.35
N THR A 305 8.99 5.62 -6.52
CA THR A 305 9.64 6.12 -7.73
C THR A 305 8.54 6.43 -8.74
N VAL A 306 8.31 7.70 -9.07
CA VAL A 306 7.19 8.10 -9.94
C VAL A 306 7.72 8.31 -11.35
N ARG A 307 7.33 7.40 -12.25
CA ARG A 307 7.89 7.27 -13.59
C ARG A 307 7.13 8.08 -14.63
N ASP A 308 7.85 8.60 -15.62
CA ASP A 308 7.24 9.23 -16.78
C ASP A 308 6.39 8.21 -17.54
N MET A 309 5.16 8.60 -17.89
CA MET A 309 4.19 7.73 -18.58
C MET A 309 4.62 7.37 -20.01
N ASN A 310 5.49 8.16 -20.62
CA ASN A 310 6.04 7.94 -21.97
C ASN A 310 7.44 7.29 -21.92
N ASP A 311 8.15 7.40 -20.80
CA ASP A 311 9.47 6.81 -20.59
C ASP A 311 9.66 6.32 -19.15
N LEU A 312 9.30 5.06 -18.92
CA LEU A 312 9.38 4.43 -17.59
C LEU A 312 10.80 4.33 -17.03
N SER A 313 11.85 4.60 -17.81
CA SER A 313 13.22 4.64 -17.33
C SER A 313 13.55 5.91 -16.54
N ARG A 314 12.69 6.95 -16.63
CA ARG A 314 12.88 8.26 -16.02
C ARG A 314 11.86 8.52 -14.93
N GLU A 315 12.26 9.30 -13.93
CA GLU A 315 11.36 9.88 -12.95
C GLU A 315 10.88 11.25 -13.41
N VAL A 316 9.64 11.58 -13.06
CA VAL A 316 9.09 12.94 -13.20
C VAL A 316 9.55 13.81 -12.04
N ALA A 317 9.49 15.13 -12.20
CA ALA A 317 9.84 16.03 -11.11
C ALA A 317 8.78 15.98 -9.98
N PRO A 318 9.14 16.25 -8.71
CA PRO A 318 8.15 16.44 -7.66
C PRO A 318 7.09 17.49 -8.05
N GLY A 319 5.83 17.17 -7.84
CA GLY A 319 4.67 17.96 -8.30
C GLY A 319 4.09 17.52 -9.65
N GLU A 320 4.78 16.65 -10.39
CA GLU A 320 4.29 16.11 -11.67
C GLU A 320 3.62 14.74 -11.51
N LYS A 321 2.72 14.42 -12.44
CA LYS A 321 2.01 13.14 -12.49
C LYS A 321 2.85 12.09 -13.19
N GLY A 322 2.90 10.89 -12.61
CA GLY A 322 3.51 9.74 -13.27
C GLY A 322 3.01 8.41 -12.72
N VAL A 323 3.52 7.32 -13.28
CA VAL A 323 3.19 5.95 -12.88
C VAL A 323 3.97 5.58 -11.62
N LEU A 324 3.27 5.11 -10.60
CA LEU A 324 3.89 4.73 -9.34
C LEU A 324 4.66 3.41 -9.48
N GLY A 325 5.97 3.47 -9.23
CA GLY A 325 6.79 2.34 -8.83
C GLY A 325 7.03 2.32 -7.33
N ILE A 326 7.11 1.13 -6.74
CA ILE A 326 7.29 0.91 -5.30
C ILE A 326 8.55 0.06 -5.12
N LEU A 327 9.43 0.49 -4.21
CA LEU A 327 10.57 -0.28 -3.72
C LEU A 327 10.34 -0.59 -2.24
N ASP A 328 9.77 -1.76 -1.98
CA ASP A 328 9.42 -2.26 -0.66
C ASP A 328 10.46 -3.28 -0.16
N PRO A 329 11.33 -2.91 0.79
CA PRO A 329 12.35 -3.82 1.30
C PRO A 329 11.79 -4.86 2.28
N LEU A 330 10.52 -4.76 2.70
CA LEU A 330 9.91 -5.71 3.63
C LEU A 330 9.44 -6.99 2.94
N ALA A 331 9.31 -7.00 1.61
CA ALA A 331 8.81 -8.15 0.86
C ALA A 331 9.89 -9.24 0.70
N LEU A 332 9.98 -10.18 1.65
CA LEU A 332 11.04 -11.21 1.64
C LEU A 332 10.67 -12.51 0.90
N ALA A 333 9.43 -12.63 0.42
CA ALA A 333 8.94 -13.79 -0.32
C ALA A 333 8.93 -13.57 -1.84
N THR A 334 8.67 -12.35 -2.29
CA THR A 334 8.58 -11.94 -3.69
C THR A 334 9.23 -10.57 -3.87
N PRO A 335 9.83 -10.23 -5.03
CA PRO A 335 10.42 -8.92 -5.24
C PRO A 335 9.43 -7.78 -4.94
N GLY A 336 9.75 -6.96 -3.94
CA GLY A 336 8.97 -5.76 -3.56
C GLY A 336 9.17 -4.56 -4.49
N MET A 337 9.75 -4.78 -5.67
CA MET A 337 10.07 -3.78 -6.68
C MET A 337 8.97 -3.82 -7.74
N ILE A 338 7.92 -3.06 -7.54
CA ILE A 338 6.66 -3.22 -8.27
C ILE A 338 6.39 -1.98 -9.10
N LEU A 339 6.09 -2.16 -10.39
CA LEU A 339 5.49 -1.13 -11.23
C LEU A 339 3.99 -1.29 -11.16
N THR A 340 3.32 -0.31 -10.56
CA THR A 340 1.86 -0.32 -10.42
C THR A 340 1.19 0.24 -11.67
N GLU A 341 -0.15 0.26 -11.65
CA GLU A 341 -0.97 0.97 -12.64
C GLU A 341 -1.52 2.29 -12.05
N ASP A 342 -1.04 2.71 -10.87
CA ASP A 342 -1.55 3.89 -10.20
C ASP A 342 -0.78 5.14 -10.67
N ILE A 343 -1.52 6.20 -10.97
CA ILE A 343 -1.01 7.53 -11.28
C ILE A 343 -1.05 8.36 -10.01
N VAL A 344 0.11 8.87 -9.63
CA VAL A 344 0.30 9.65 -8.40
C VAL A 344 1.16 10.88 -8.67
N ILE A 345 1.22 11.75 -7.67
CA ILE A 345 2.15 12.89 -7.61
C ILE A 345 2.94 12.77 -6.32
N LEU A 346 4.27 12.90 -6.37
CA LEU A 346 5.06 13.15 -5.15
C LEU A 346 5.04 14.64 -4.83
N LEU A 347 4.68 14.98 -3.59
CA LEU A 347 4.53 16.37 -3.19
C LEU A 347 5.90 17.03 -2.93
N PRO A 348 6.18 18.21 -3.50
CA PRO A 348 7.42 18.93 -3.25
C PRO A 348 7.43 19.62 -1.88
N GLY A 349 8.63 19.99 -1.43
CA GLY A 349 8.84 20.79 -0.22
C GLY A 349 8.74 20.00 1.09
N GLU A 350 8.65 20.73 2.20
CA GLU A 350 8.56 20.17 3.54
C GLU A 350 7.13 19.79 3.92
N SER A 351 7.00 18.82 4.83
CA SER A 351 5.69 18.47 5.39
C SER A 351 5.17 19.57 6.32
N PRO A 352 3.87 19.93 6.24
CA PRO A 352 3.23 20.78 7.25
C PRO A 352 3.34 20.20 8.67
N SER A 353 3.39 18.87 8.79
CA SER A 353 3.55 18.17 10.07
C SER A 353 5.01 17.99 10.53
N GLY A 354 5.99 18.52 9.78
CA GLY A 354 7.41 18.43 10.11
C GLY A 354 8.05 17.04 9.92
N ARG A 355 7.28 16.03 9.53
CA ARG A 355 7.79 14.68 9.20
C ARG A 355 8.59 14.72 7.89
N SER A 356 9.76 14.08 7.91
CA SER A 356 10.54 13.80 6.70
C SER A 356 9.92 12.66 5.88
N GLY A 357 10.56 12.29 4.77
CA GLY A 357 10.11 11.20 3.91
C GLY A 357 9.20 11.65 2.77
N GLN A 358 8.83 10.68 1.93
CA GLN A 358 8.04 10.96 0.73
C GLN A 358 6.57 11.16 1.08
N ARG A 359 5.96 12.16 0.43
CA ARG A 359 4.54 12.46 0.53
C ARG A 359 3.90 12.31 -0.84
N MET A 360 2.68 11.81 -0.88
CA MET A 360 2.01 11.50 -2.16
C MET A 360 0.58 12.04 -2.24
N GLU A 361 0.14 12.30 -3.47
CA GLU A 361 -1.26 12.48 -3.83
C GLU A 361 -1.66 11.38 -4.82
N TYR A 362 -2.74 10.67 -4.52
CA TYR A 362 -3.29 9.66 -5.43
C TYR A 362 -4.19 10.36 -6.44
N VAL A 363 -3.95 10.15 -7.73
CA VAL A 363 -4.76 10.75 -8.78
C VAL A 363 -5.82 9.77 -9.26
N MET A 364 -5.38 8.63 -9.81
CA MET A 364 -6.25 7.62 -10.39
C MET A 364 -5.48 6.34 -10.70
N ARG A 365 -6.20 5.27 -11.02
CA ARG A 365 -5.62 4.11 -11.69
C ARG A 365 -5.68 4.33 -13.20
N ALA A 366 -4.61 4.01 -13.91
CA ALA A 366 -4.57 4.05 -15.35
C ALA A 366 -5.67 3.14 -15.95
N PRO A 367 -6.36 3.59 -17.01
CA PRO A 367 -7.27 2.75 -17.78
C PRO A 367 -6.55 1.50 -18.30
N SER A 368 -7.26 0.38 -18.38
CA SER A 368 -6.70 -0.89 -18.91
C SER A 368 -6.17 -0.78 -20.34
N SER A 369 -6.63 0.21 -21.12
CA SER A 369 -6.14 0.48 -22.48
C SER A 369 -4.79 1.21 -22.53
N LEU A 370 -4.33 1.73 -21.38
CA LEU A 370 -3.02 2.35 -21.19
C LEU A 370 -2.11 1.35 -20.45
N GLU A 371 -2.02 0.12 -20.97
CA GLU A 371 -0.90 -0.75 -20.62
C GLU A 371 0.37 0.00 -20.98
N PHE A 372 1.07 0.49 -19.95
CA PHE A 372 2.30 1.25 -20.15
C PHE A 372 3.33 0.30 -20.75
N GLY A 373 3.51 0.45 -22.07
CA GLY A 373 4.39 -0.36 -22.88
C GLY A 373 5.78 -0.42 -22.26
N CYS A 374 6.12 -1.57 -21.71
CA CYS A 374 7.48 -1.90 -21.33
C CYS A 374 7.80 -3.25 -21.99
N CYS A 375 9.03 -3.39 -22.48
CA CYS A 375 9.55 -4.58 -23.16
C CYS A 375 9.34 -5.91 -22.38
N ALA A 376 8.88 -5.86 -21.12
CA ALA A 376 8.40 -7.00 -20.34
C ALA A 376 7.16 -7.70 -20.93
N VAL A 377 6.23 -6.98 -21.59
CA VAL A 377 5.08 -7.60 -22.28
C VAL A 377 5.55 -8.34 -23.54
N ASN A 378 6.65 -7.89 -24.15
CA ASN A 378 7.31 -8.66 -25.21
C ASN A 378 8.08 -9.85 -24.65
N LEU A 379 8.68 -9.80 -23.45
CA LEU A 379 9.26 -10.98 -22.79
C LEU A 379 8.19 -12.04 -22.50
N GLU A 380 6.99 -11.66 -22.06
CA GLU A 380 5.86 -12.58 -21.90
C GLU A 380 5.47 -13.22 -23.24
N LYS A 381 5.38 -12.42 -24.32
CA LYS A 381 5.11 -12.94 -25.69
C LYS A 381 6.25 -13.77 -26.30
N THR A 382 7.50 -13.51 -25.93
CA THR A 382 8.69 -14.19 -26.49
C THR A 382 9.01 -15.47 -25.73
N MET A 383 8.53 -15.61 -24.49
CA MET A 383 8.75 -16.77 -23.63
C MET A 383 7.58 -17.76 -23.58
N ASP A 384 6.35 -17.34 -23.93
CA ASP A 384 5.17 -18.22 -24.04
C ASP A 384 5.10 -19.02 -25.36
N GLY A 385 6.16 -18.99 -26.18
CA GLY A 385 6.41 -19.99 -27.22
C GLY A 385 5.20 -20.37 -28.07
N GLN A 386 4.50 -19.40 -28.69
CA GLN A 386 3.61 -19.74 -29.79
C GLN A 386 4.45 -19.94 -31.05
N THR A 387 4.73 -21.21 -31.34
CA THR A 387 5.10 -21.68 -32.68
C THR A 387 4.05 -21.20 -33.67
N SER A 388 4.33 -20.10 -34.36
CA SER A 388 3.69 -19.79 -35.62
C SER A 388 4.32 -20.69 -36.68
N ASP A 389 3.66 -21.79 -37.01
CA ASP A 389 3.91 -22.48 -38.27
C ASP A 389 2.62 -23.05 -38.86
N ALA A 390 2.40 -22.67 -40.13
CA ALA A 390 1.49 -23.21 -41.15
C ALA A 390 -0.04 -23.12 -40.87
N THR A 391 -0.92 -22.62 -41.75
CA THR A 391 -0.91 -22.26 -43.18
C THR A 391 -2.19 -21.45 -43.48
N PRO A 392 -2.27 -20.66 -44.57
CA PRO A 392 -3.47 -19.90 -44.90
C PRO A 392 -4.49 -20.79 -45.61
N VAL A 393 -5.65 -21.01 -45.00
CA VAL A 393 -6.83 -21.53 -45.72
C VAL A 393 -7.78 -20.36 -45.96
N CYS A 394 -7.85 -19.96 -47.22
CA CYS A 394 -8.81 -18.99 -47.75
C CYS A 394 -10.23 -19.59 -47.74
N PRO A 395 -11.30 -18.80 -47.58
CA PRO A 395 -12.63 -19.33 -47.29
C PRO A 395 -13.51 -19.50 -48.54
N ILE A 396 -14.57 -20.31 -48.37
CA ILE A 396 -15.91 -20.31 -49.03
C ILE A 396 -16.21 -21.44 -50.04
N ALA A 397 -17.40 -22.02 -49.81
CA ALA A 397 -18.31 -22.84 -50.64
C ALA A 397 -17.80 -24.25 -51.02
N SER A 398 -18.52 -25.34 -50.78
CA SER A 398 -19.96 -25.59 -50.59
C SER A 398 -20.17 -26.87 -49.79
#